data_AF-A0A1L9RWI9-F1
#
_entry.id   AF-A0A1L9RWI9-F1
#
_cell.length_a   1.000
_cell.length_b   1.000
_cell.length_c   1.000
_cell.angle_alpha   90.00
_cell.angle_beta   90.00
_cell.angle_gamma   90.00
#
_symmetry.space_group_name_H-M   'P 1'
#
loop_
_entity.id
_entity.type
_entity.pdbx_description
1 polymer ?
#
loop_
_entity_poly.entity_id
_entity_poly.type
_entity_poly.pdbx_seq_one_letter_code
_entity_poly.pdbx_strand_id
1 'polypeptide(L)'
;MTSNSLYGNPRQKQSSASDTPSSSTLAFTTHLSSLISQDTSNTRGRPRPSKASKSDIFTKHNKGTQKRAAADLVDDDTGSMRQVHQRTADIGAVDAATLHRSKRRMEEKARMYDDLKSGAYLAASSDDDDDDIGPSRTRGQQEDYLSRLRRKEREGLVDFDKKWADAERMRTGSSDEDNDEKDDDNASVVSYEDELGRTRRGTRKEAAEAARIKQEEGDTRINAAERWRPARPDNLIHGATVQAQAFNPSALAAQQMSYLAARRDRSPTPPGEMHYNPDAEVRNRGTGFYAFSKDEEVRRKQMEELMSAREETQRERDARQERKAERERVKDERRKKIDELRTKRRAETFLAGLGDLGALTANRVEADA
;
A
#
# COMPACT_ATOMS: atom_id res chain seq x y z
N MET A 1 22.95 -50.94 41.76
CA MET A 1 23.32 -49.51 41.89
C MET A 1 23.12 -48.85 40.54
N THR A 2 21.92 -48.34 40.28
CA THR A 2 21.47 -47.82 38.98
C THR A 2 21.42 -46.30 39.03
N SER A 3 22.22 -45.61 38.22
CA SER A 3 22.08 -44.17 37.98
C SER A 3 21.22 -43.95 36.73
N ASN A 4 19.91 -43.85 36.93
CA ASN A 4 18.97 -43.36 35.92
C ASN A 4 19.25 -41.87 35.66
N SER A 5 19.86 -41.53 34.53
CA SER A 5 19.85 -40.14 34.06
C SER A 5 18.54 -39.87 33.33
N LEU A 6 17.62 -39.17 33.99
CA LEU A 6 16.26 -38.87 33.50
C LEU A 6 16.24 -37.82 32.36
N TYR A 7 17.37 -37.19 32.08
CA TYR A 7 17.57 -36.34 30.92
C TYR A 7 18.75 -36.91 30.12
N GLY A 8 18.51 -37.22 28.85
CA GLY A 8 19.41 -38.00 28.00
C GLY A 8 20.84 -37.47 27.90
N ASN A 9 21.78 -38.38 27.62
CA ASN A 9 23.21 -38.09 27.56
C ASN A 9 23.53 -36.85 26.70
N PRO A 10 24.27 -35.85 27.23
CA PRO A 10 24.60 -34.66 26.47
C PRO A 10 25.54 -35.01 25.32
N ARG A 11 25.27 -34.41 24.16
CA ARG A 11 26.06 -34.55 22.93
C ARG A 11 27.48 -34.03 23.16
N GLN A 12 28.53 -34.81 22.84
CA GLN A 12 29.90 -34.33 22.88
C GLN A 12 30.07 -33.13 21.94
N LYS A 13 30.41 -31.96 22.51
CA LYS A 13 30.69 -30.73 21.75
C LYS A 13 32.14 -30.77 21.25
N GLN A 14 32.33 -30.68 19.93
CA GLN A 14 33.60 -30.22 19.38
C GLN A 14 33.73 -28.71 19.69
N SER A 15 34.80 -28.33 20.35
CA SER A 15 35.08 -26.94 20.75
C SER A 15 35.41 -26.08 19.52
N SER A 16 34.47 -25.24 19.11
CA SER A 16 34.77 -24.08 18.27
C SER A 16 35.31 -22.97 19.17
N ALA A 17 36.58 -22.60 19.02
CA ALA A 17 37.13 -21.41 19.66
C ALA A 17 36.40 -20.18 19.10
N SER A 18 35.59 -19.53 19.94
CA SER A 18 34.95 -18.25 19.63
C SER A 18 35.53 -17.19 20.57
N ASP A 19 36.35 -16.31 20.01
CA ASP A 19 36.89 -15.14 20.70
C ASP A 19 35.81 -14.05 20.78
N THR A 20 35.04 -14.02 21.86
CA THR A 20 34.25 -12.84 22.25
C THR A 20 34.29 -12.65 23.77
N PRO A 21 34.78 -11.50 24.28
CA PRO A 21 35.01 -11.28 25.71
C PRO A 21 33.77 -10.70 26.41
N SER A 22 33.41 -11.24 27.59
CA SER A 22 32.49 -10.53 28.50
C SER A 22 32.71 -10.81 29.99
N SER A 23 32.59 -9.70 30.72
CA SER A 23 32.52 -9.42 32.17
C SER A 23 33.63 -9.91 33.12
N SER A 24 34.61 -9.00 33.23
CA SER A 24 35.15 -8.44 34.48
C SER A 24 36.14 -9.26 35.32
N THR A 25 37.28 -8.63 35.58
CA THR A 25 38.43 -9.03 36.41
C THR A 25 39.44 -10.00 35.78
N LEU A 26 39.04 -11.14 35.19
CA LEU A 26 40.02 -12.07 34.60
C LEU A 26 40.66 -11.55 33.31
N ALA A 27 39.89 -10.87 32.45
CA ALA A 27 40.37 -10.33 31.18
C ALA A 27 41.43 -9.21 31.34
N PHE A 28 41.39 -8.44 32.44
CA PHE A 28 42.37 -7.38 32.69
C PHE A 28 43.74 -7.96 33.09
N THR A 29 43.75 -9.05 33.87
CA THR A 29 45.00 -9.73 34.26
C THR A 29 45.69 -10.40 33.09
N THR A 30 44.93 -11.00 32.17
CA THR A 30 45.49 -11.62 30.96
C THR A 30 46.07 -10.58 30.01
N HIS A 31 45.44 -9.41 29.87
CA HIS A 31 45.99 -8.31 29.07
C HIS A 31 47.23 -7.67 29.69
N LEU A 32 47.29 -7.49 31.01
CA LEU A 32 48.52 -7.00 31.66
C LEU A 32 49.67 -7.99 31.55
N SER A 33 49.42 -9.29 31.72
CA SER A 33 50.46 -10.32 31.54
C SER A 33 51.00 -10.41 30.11
N SER A 34 50.12 -10.17 29.12
CA SER A 34 50.51 -10.10 27.71
C SER A 34 51.30 -8.83 27.39
N LEU A 35 50.89 -7.68 27.93
CA LEU A 35 51.63 -6.42 27.75
C LEU A 35 53.02 -6.46 28.41
N ILE A 36 53.13 -7.04 29.61
CA ILE A 36 54.41 -7.22 30.30
C ILE A 36 55.33 -8.20 29.52
N SER A 37 54.76 -9.19 28.83
CA SER A 37 55.54 -10.09 27.95
C SER A 37 55.91 -9.46 26.60
N GLN A 38 55.24 -8.39 26.18
CA GLN A 38 55.47 -7.73 24.88
C GLN A 38 56.52 -6.61 24.94
N ASP A 39 56.83 -6.08 26.12
CA ASP A 39 57.81 -4.99 26.29
C ASP A 39 59.29 -5.43 26.22
N THR A 40 59.58 -6.70 25.96
CA THR A 40 60.97 -7.21 25.86
C THR A 40 61.48 -7.45 24.44
N SER A 41 60.90 -6.82 23.40
CA SER A 41 61.46 -6.95 22.04
C SER A 41 61.53 -5.62 21.27
N ASN A 42 62.74 -5.07 21.28
CA ASN A 42 63.14 -3.87 20.57
C ASN A 42 63.34 -4.15 19.05
N THR A 43 62.89 -3.23 18.21
CA THR A 43 63.27 -3.00 16.80
C THR A 43 62.85 -4.02 15.71
N ARG A 44 61.97 -3.59 14.80
CA ARG A 44 62.09 -3.55 13.31
C ARG A 44 60.71 -3.56 12.65
N GLY A 45 60.52 -2.64 11.69
CA GLY A 45 59.24 -2.30 11.07
C GLY A 45 58.50 -3.48 10.43
N ARG A 46 57.18 -3.51 10.63
CA ARG A 46 56.28 -4.56 10.16
C ARG A 46 55.90 -4.36 8.67
N PRO A 47 55.97 -5.40 7.81
CA PRO A 47 55.43 -5.30 6.45
C PRO A 47 53.90 -5.21 6.48
N ARG A 48 53.32 -4.42 5.58
CA ARG A 48 51.86 -4.30 5.42
C ARG A 48 51.28 -5.64 4.96
N PRO A 49 50.21 -6.16 5.58
CA PRO A 49 49.55 -7.37 5.08
C PRO A 49 48.92 -7.05 3.72
N SER A 50 49.33 -7.78 2.67
CA SER A 50 48.59 -7.81 1.41
C SER A 50 47.17 -8.28 1.72
N LYS A 51 46.18 -7.67 1.06
CA LYS A 51 44.76 -8.04 1.23
C LYS A 51 44.63 -9.54 0.94
N ALA A 52 44.49 -10.37 1.97
CA ALA A 52 43.98 -11.71 1.78
C ALA A 52 42.63 -11.56 1.07
N SER A 53 42.43 -12.27 -0.05
CA SER A 53 41.14 -12.32 -0.73
C SER A 53 40.11 -12.71 0.32
N LYS A 54 39.24 -11.76 0.68
CA LYS A 54 38.14 -12.02 1.63
C LYS A 54 37.45 -13.28 1.12
N SER A 55 37.22 -14.25 2.00
CA SER A 55 36.45 -15.45 1.65
C SER A 55 35.12 -14.95 1.08
N ASP A 56 34.96 -15.07 -0.24
CA ASP A 56 33.78 -14.59 -0.93
C ASP A 56 32.56 -15.27 -0.30
N ILE A 57 31.47 -14.54 -0.12
CA ILE A 57 30.24 -15.07 0.50
C ILE A 57 29.75 -16.30 -0.27
N PHE A 58 30.08 -16.38 -1.57
CA PHE A 58 29.79 -17.52 -2.43
C PHE A 58 30.78 -18.69 -2.33
N THR A 59 31.91 -18.53 -1.64
CA THR A 59 32.86 -19.64 -1.39
C THR A 59 32.49 -20.49 -0.18
N LYS A 60 31.75 -19.93 0.78
CA LYS A 60 31.28 -20.66 1.97
C LYS A 60 29.98 -21.38 1.66
N HIS A 61 30.09 -22.63 1.22
CA HIS A 61 28.94 -23.49 0.99
C HIS A 61 28.25 -23.86 2.32
N ASN A 62 26.91 -23.90 2.32
CA ASN A 62 26.15 -24.35 3.48
C ASN A 62 26.55 -25.76 3.90
N LYS A 63 26.46 -26.06 5.20
CA LYS A 63 26.88 -27.36 5.75
C LYS A 63 26.09 -28.49 5.08
N GLY A 64 26.81 -29.34 4.34
CA GLY A 64 26.24 -30.45 3.59
C GLY A 64 25.87 -30.15 2.13
N THR A 65 26.05 -28.92 1.63
CA THR A 65 25.87 -28.61 0.20
C THR A 65 26.93 -29.29 -0.66
N GLN A 66 28.21 -29.24 -0.24
CA GLN A 66 29.28 -29.96 -0.95
C GLN A 66 29.07 -31.48 -0.96
N LYS A 67 28.51 -32.06 0.11
CA LYS A 67 28.20 -33.50 0.15
C LYS A 67 27.10 -33.88 -0.82
N ARG A 68 26.08 -33.03 -0.98
CA ARG A 68 25.01 -33.22 -1.99
C ARG A 68 25.55 -33.06 -3.39
N ALA A 69 26.29 -31.99 -3.66
CA ALA A 69 26.91 -31.77 -4.97
C ALA A 69 27.87 -32.91 -5.35
N ALA A 70 28.61 -33.46 -4.40
CA ALA A 70 29.46 -34.63 -4.65
C ALA A 70 28.66 -35.90 -4.91
N ALA A 71 27.52 -36.11 -4.24
CA ALA A 71 26.65 -37.26 -4.50
C ALA A 71 26.03 -37.17 -5.90
N ASP A 72 25.59 -35.98 -6.31
CA ASP A 72 25.02 -35.76 -7.66
C ASP A 72 26.06 -36.03 -8.77
N LEU A 73 27.34 -35.69 -8.55
CA LEU A 73 28.43 -35.98 -9.51
C LEU A 73 28.79 -37.48 -9.61
N VAL A 74 28.55 -38.26 -8.55
CA VAL A 74 28.82 -39.72 -8.56
C VAL A 74 27.75 -40.46 -9.37
N ASP A 75 26.52 -39.94 -9.44
CA ASP A 75 25.42 -40.57 -10.16
C ASP A 75 25.46 -40.32 -11.69
N ASP A 76 26.22 -39.34 -12.18
CA ASP A 76 26.31 -38.99 -13.61
C ASP A 76 27.25 -39.91 -14.43
N ASP A 77 28.26 -40.55 -13.83
CA ASP A 77 29.26 -41.34 -14.57
C ASP A 77 28.72 -42.67 -15.13
N THR A 78 27.52 -43.08 -14.72
CA THR A 78 26.85 -44.32 -15.20
C THR A 78 25.59 -44.09 -16.01
N GLY A 79 25.27 -42.83 -16.36
CA GLY A 79 24.28 -42.46 -17.39
C GLY A 79 22.83 -42.94 -17.18
N SER A 80 22.52 -43.54 -16.03
CA SER A 80 21.17 -44.01 -15.71
C SER A 80 20.88 -43.64 -14.26
N MET A 81 20.10 -42.58 -14.06
CA MET A 81 19.52 -42.21 -12.77
C MET A 81 18.54 -43.31 -12.34
N ARG A 82 19.07 -44.42 -11.82
CA ARG A 82 18.28 -45.50 -11.21
C ARG A 82 18.02 -45.09 -9.77
N GLN A 83 16.78 -44.73 -9.46
CA GLN A 83 16.31 -44.59 -8.08
C GLN A 83 16.42 -45.97 -7.39
N VAL A 84 17.55 -46.24 -6.74
CA VAL A 84 17.75 -47.46 -5.97
C VAL A 84 16.98 -47.31 -4.66
N HIS A 85 15.81 -47.95 -4.56
CA HIS A 85 15.09 -48.08 -3.30
C HIS A 85 15.95 -48.93 -2.35
N GLN A 86 16.68 -48.26 -1.45
CA GLN A 86 17.42 -48.91 -0.38
C GLN A 86 16.42 -49.73 0.45
N ARG A 87 16.63 -51.05 0.55
CA ARG A 87 15.79 -51.92 1.36
C ARG A 87 16.22 -51.78 2.81
N THR A 88 15.41 -52.31 3.74
CA THR A 88 15.73 -52.32 5.17
C THR A 88 17.09 -52.96 5.49
N ALA A 89 17.57 -53.85 4.61
CA ALA A 89 18.90 -54.46 4.66
C ALA A 89 20.04 -53.45 4.39
N ASP A 90 19.82 -52.45 3.52
CA ASP A 90 20.86 -51.50 3.09
C ASP A 90 20.96 -50.28 4.02
N ILE A 91 19.85 -49.93 4.69
CA ILE A 91 19.74 -48.77 5.60
C ILE A 91 20.28 -49.08 7.01
N GLY A 92 20.35 -50.36 7.37
CA GLY A 92 20.76 -50.83 8.69
C GLY A 92 19.69 -50.65 9.77
N ALA A 93 19.89 -51.32 10.90
CA ALA A 93 18.99 -51.23 12.05
C ALA A 93 19.17 -49.89 12.77
N VAL A 94 18.10 -49.11 12.86
CA VAL A 94 18.05 -47.84 13.60
C VAL A 94 17.83 -48.14 15.09
N ASP A 95 18.55 -47.45 15.96
CA ASP A 95 18.42 -47.62 17.42
C ASP A 95 16.95 -47.44 17.88
N ALA A 96 16.53 -48.22 18.87
CA ALA A 96 15.15 -48.30 19.34
C ALA A 96 14.64 -46.93 19.82
N ALA A 97 15.51 -46.11 20.43
CA ALA A 97 15.14 -44.76 20.88
C ALA A 97 14.89 -43.79 19.71
N THR A 98 15.64 -43.92 18.62
CA THR A 98 15.40 -43.16 17.39
C THR A 98 14.11 -43.60 16.68
N LEU A 99 13.84 -44.91 16.62
CA LEU A 99 12.62 -45.47 16.04
C LEU A 99 11.36 -44.98 16.78
N HIS A 100 11.39 -44.97 18.10
CA HIS A 100 10.26 -44.49 18.90
C HIS A 100 10.00 -42.99 18.67
N ARG A 101 11.05 -42.17 18.57
CA ARG A 101 10.92 -40.73 18.26
C ARG A 101 10.37 -40.49 16.86
N SER A 102 10.82 -41.25 15.86
CA SER A 102 10.29 -41.12 14.49
C SER A 102 8.83 -41.57 14.42
N LYS A 103 8.47 -42.66 15.11
CA LYS A 103 7.09 -43.15 15.18
C LYS A 103 6.15 -42.11 15.79
N ARG A 104 6.52 -41.54 16.94
CA ARG A 104 5.75 -40.46 17.58
C ARG A 104 5.56 -39.25 16.66
N ARG A 105 6.62 -38.82 15.96
CA ARG A 105 6.52 -37.71 15.00
C ARG A 105 5.61 -38.04 13.81
N MET A 106 5.60 -39.29 13.36
CA MET A 106 4.71 -39.74 12.29
C MET A 106 3.25 -39.75 12.74
N GLU A 107 2.98 -40.19 13.97
CA GLU A 107 1.65 -40.17 14.57
C GLU A 107 1.14 -38.73 14.76
N GLU A 108 1.98 -37.82 15.26
CA GLU A 108 1.65 -36.39 15.40
C GLU A 108 1.34 -35.73 14.04
N LYS A 109 2.08 -36.09 12.99
CA LYS A 109 1.81 -35.64 11.63
C LYS A 109 0.52 -36.24 11.07
N ALA A 110 0.30 -37.55 11.24
CA ALA A 110 -0.91 -38.20 10.78
C ALA A 110 -2.15 -37.54 11.39
N ARG A 111 -2.12 -37.30 12.71
CA ARG A 111 -3.17 -36.55 13.42
C ARG A 111 -3.38 -35.15 12.83
N MET A 112 -2.31 -34.39 12.60
CA MET A 112 -2.42 -33.06 11.99
C MET A 112 -3.07 -33.12 10.59
N TYR A 113 -2.70 -34.11 9.77
CA TYR A 113 -3.30 -34.29 8.45
C TYR A 113 -4.75 -34.74 8.52
N ASP A 114 -5.12 -35.58 9.48
CA ASP A 114 -6.52 -35.98 9.69
C ASP A 114 -7.36 -34.79 10.15
N ASP A 115 -6.84 -33.95 11.06
CA ASP A 115 -7.49 -32.72 11.51
C ASP A 115 -7.63 -31.70 10.35
N LEU A 116 -6.61 -31.55 9.50
CA LEU A 116 -6.67 -30.73 8.29
C LEU A 116 -7.64 -31.31 7.24
N LYS A 117 -7.69 -32.63 7.09
CA LYS A 117 -8.60 -33.29 6.15
C LYS A 117 -10.06 -33.22 6.62
N SER A 118 -10.28 -33.24 7.93
CA SER A 118 -11.61 -33.13 8.54
C SER A 118 -12.24 -31.74 8.37
N GLY A 119 -11.43 -30.70 8.12
CA GLY A 119 -11.92 -29.32 7.99
C GLY A 119 -12.43 -28.70 9.30
N ALA A 120 -12.33 -29.40 10.44
CA ALA A 120 -12.83 -28.91 11.72
C ALA A 120 -12.17 -27.59 12.19
N TYR A 121 -10.94 -27.33 11.72
CA TYR A 121 -10.23 -26.08 11.97
C TYR A 121 -10.84 -24.88 11.22
N LEU A 122 -11.57 -25.09 10.12
CA LEU A 122 -12.23 -24.05 9.31
C LEU A 122 -13.64 -23.70 9.83
N ALA A 123 -14.37 -24.65 10.42
CA ALA A 123 -15.75 -24.44 10.84
C ALA A 123 -15.95 -23.32 11.88
N ALA A 124 -14.90 -23.01 12.65
CA ALA A 124 -14.93 -21.96 13.67
C ALA A 124 -14.46 -20.58 13.17
N SER A 125 -14.26 -20.38 11.85
CA SER A 125 -14.00 -19.04 11.28
C SER A 125 -15.27 -18.33 10.78
N SER A 126 -16.45 -18.90 11.00
CA SER A 126 -17.73 -18.33 10.56
C SER A 126 -18.32 -17.33 11.55
N ASP A 127 -17.73 -17.17 12.74
CA ASP A 127 -18.23 -16.29 13.78
C ASP A 127 -17.05 -15.67 14.55
N ASP A 128 -17.06 -14.36 14.63
CA ASP A 128 -16.18 -13.45 15.39
C ASP A 128 -14.71 -13.24 14.98
N ASP A 129 -14.44 -11.97 14.67
CA ASP A 129 -13.15 -11.27 14.71
C ASP A 129 -12.61 -11.18 16.16
N ASP A 130 -12.29 -12.31 16.80
CA ASP A 130 -11.76 -12.34 18.18
C ASP A 130 -10.31 -12.86 18.26
N ASP A 131 -9.42 -12.31 17.44
CA ASP A 131 -7.99 -12.65 17.47
C ASP A 131 -7.17 -11.89 18.53
N ASP A 132 -7.79 -11.06 19.38
CA ASP A 132 -7.09 -10.31 20.45
C ASP A 132 -7.62 -10.58 21.86
N ILE A 133 -8.10 -11.81 22.12
CA ILE A 133 -8.35 -12.29 23.48
C ILE A 133 -7.18 -13.18 23.88
N GLY A 134 -6.31 -12.65 24.76
CA GLY A 134 -5.26 -13.41 25.44
C GLY A 134 -5.81 -14.70 26.08
N PRO A 135 -4.94 -15.65 26.47
CA PRO A 135 -5.33 -17.03 26.78
C PRO A 135 -6.50 -17.09 27.78
N SER A 136 -7.70 -17.36 27.26
CA SER A 136 -8.90 -17.55 28.06
C SER A 136 -8.72 -18.83 28.86
N ARG A 137 -8.70 -18.72 30.20
CA ARG A 137 -8.40 -19.83 31.13
C ARG A 137 -9.49 -20.92 31.14
N THR A 138 -10.51 -20.80 30.30
CA THR A 138 -11.73 -21.61 30.30
C THR A 138 -11.91 -22.44 29.02
N ARG A 139 -10.95 -22.41 28.08
CA ARG A 139 -11.04 -23.12 26.79
C ARG A 139 -10.35 -24.49 26.86
N GLY A 140 -10.98 -25.52 26.30
CA GLY A 140 -10.48 -26.90 26.36
C GLY A 140 -9.16 -27.09 25.57
N GLN A 141 -8.29 -28.00 26.03
CA GLN A 141 -6.97 -28.27 25.42
C GLN A 141 -7.03 -28.59 23.91
N GLN A 142 -8.17 -29.11 23.42
CA GLN A 142 -8.42 -29.44 22.02
C GLN A 142 -8.68 -28.18 21.17
N GLU A 143 -9.40 -27.18 21.69
CA GLU A 143 -9.67 -25.93 20.99
C GLU A 143 -8.41 -25.05 20.88
N ASP A 144 -7.57 -25.09 21.91
CA ASP A 144 -6.24 -24.46 21.90
C ASP A 144 -5.35 -25.06 20.81
N TYR A 145 -5.39 -26.37 20.64
CA TYR A 145 -4.65 -27.07 19.59
C TYR A 145 -5.13 -26.66 18.19
N LEU A 146 -6.45 -26.65 17.95
CA LEU A 146 -7.04 -26.23 16.67
C LEU A 146 -6.76 -24.75 16.38
N SER A 147 -6.74 -23.90 17.40
CA SER A 147 -6.43 -22.48 17.27
C SER A 147 -4.98 -22.22 16.88
N ARG A 148 -4.02 -22.99 17.44
CA ARG A 148 -2.62 -22.94 17.00
C ARG A 148 -2.44 -23.44 15.56
N LEU A 149 -3.19 -24.48 15.17
CA LEU A 149 -3.18 -24.99 13.81
C LEU A 149 -3.68 -23.94 12.80
N ARG A 150 -4.77 -23.22 13.13
CA ARG A 150 -5.27 -22.09 12.34
C ARG A 150 -4.26 -20.97 12.15
N ARG A 151 -3.59 -20.53 13.22
CA ARG A 151 -2.57 -19.47 13.13
C ARG A 151 -1.42 -19.88 12.22
N LYS A 152 -0.95 -21.12 12.37
CA LYS A 152 0.14 -21.65 11.56
C LYS A 152 -0.22 -21.74 10.07
N GLU A 153 -1.44 -22.13 9.73
CA GLU A 153 -1.95 -22.10 8.35
C GLU A 153 -2.06 -20.65 7.84
N ARG A 154 -2.59 -19.72 8.66
CA ARG A 154 -2.72 -18.30 8.27
C ARG A 154 -1.38 -17.60 8.09
N GLU A 155 -0.36 -17.94 8.88
CA GLU A 155 1.00 -17.45 8.73
C GLU A 155 1.66 -17.94 7.42
N GLY A 156 1.20 -19.06 6.86
CA GLY A 156 1.67 -19.60 5.58
C GLY A 156 0.93 -19.04 4.35
N LEU A 157 -0.30 -18.54 4.53
CA LEU A 157 -1.13 -17.97 3.46
C LEU A 157 -0.96 -16.45 3.40
N VAL A 158 -0.53 -15.94 2.23
CA VAL A 158 -0.46 -14.49 1.98
C VAL A 158 -1.86 -13.97 1.67
N ASP A 159 -2.42 -13.16 2.57
CA ASP A 159 -3.63 -12.38 2.30
C ASP A 159 -3.26 -11.18 1.41
N PHE A 160 -3.54 -11.29 0.12
CA PHE A 160 -3.19 -10.26 -0.88
C PHE A 160 -3.98 -8.96 -0.68
N ASP A 161 -5.23 -9.03 -0.20
CA ASP A 161 -6.08 -7.87 0.00
C ASP A 161 -5.60 -7.06 1.20
N LYS A 162 -5.26 -7.75 2.30
CA LYS A 162 -4.66 -7.12 3.47
C LYS A 162 -3.27 -6.55 3.16
N LYS A 163 -2.44 -7.29 2.42
CA LYS A 163 -1.11 -6.81 2.02
C LYS A 163 -1.18 -5.58 1.12
N TRP A 164 -2.18 -5.50 0.25
CA TRP A 164 -2.43 -4.31 -0.57
C TRP A 164 -2.89 -3.13 0.28
N ALA A 165 -3.83 -3.34 1.21
CA ALA A 165 -4.30 -2.30 2.11
C ALA A 165 -3.20 -1.77 3.06
N ASP A 166 -2.36 -2.65 3.61
CA ASP A 166 -1.22 -2.26 4.46
C ASP A 166 -0.13 -1.55 3.64
N ALA A 167 0.10 -1.96 2.39
CA ALA A 167 1.00 -1.25 1.48
C ALA A 167 0.48 0.15 1.14
N GLU A 168 -0.83 0.31 0.97
CA GLU A 168 -1.45 1.63 0.74
C GLU A 168 -1.37 2.50 2.00
N ARG A 169 -1.65 1.94 3.19
CA ARG A 169 -1.47 2.62 4.48
C ARG A 169 -0.03 3.06 4.72
N MET A 170 0.95 2.25 4.31
CA MET A 170 2.37 2.63 4.38
C MET A 170 2.75 3.68 3.33
N ARG A 171 2.13 3.67 2.15
CA ARG A 171 2.32 4.74 1.14
C ARG A 171 1.71 6.07 1.58
N THR A 172 0.59 6.04 2.27
CA THR A 172 -0.14 7.21 2.79
C THR A 172 0.19 7.52 4.27
N GLY A 173 1.36 7.08 4.77
CA GLY A 173 1.73 7.31 6.16
C GLY A 173 2.03 8.78 6.46
N SER A 174 1.22 9.37 7.34
CA SER A 174 1.45 10.61 8.11
C SER A 174 1.05 11.95 7.47
N SER A 175 -0.26 12.19 7.36
CA SER A 175 -0.84 13.52 7.55
C SER A 175 -2.26 13.32 8.11
N ASP A 176 -2.29 13.09 9.43
CA ASP A 176 -3.49 13.29 10.24
C ASP A 176 -3.40 14.78 10.65
N GLU A 177 -3.87 15.66 9.77
CA GLU A 177 -4.11 17.07 10.08
C GLU A 177 -5.59 17.34 9.79
N ASP A 178 -6.27 17.78 10.85
CA ASP A 178 -7.67 18.14 10.93
C ASP A 178 -8.14 18.92 9.69
N ASN A 179 -8.99 18.29 8.89
CA ASN A 179 -9.69 18.99 7.81
C ASN A 179 -11.03 19.50 8.38
N ASP A 180 -10.98 20.70 8.95
CA ASP A 180 -12.17 21.51 9.21
C ASP A 180 -12.88 21.77 7.87
N GLU A 181 -13.89 20.94 7.60
CA GLU A 181 -14.78 21.00 6.45
C GLU A 181 -15.63 22.28 6.55
N LYS A 182 -15.05 23.40 6.14
CA LYS A 182 -15.82 24.57 5.72
C LYS A 182 -16.22 24.33 4.28
N ASP A 183 -17.51 24.11 4.06
CA ASP A 183 -18.15 24.20 2.74
C ASP A 183 -17.84 25.58 2.13
N ASP A 184 -16.72 25.68 1.41
CA ASP A 184 -16.37 26.85 0.63
C ASP A 184 -17.02 26.69 -0.75
N ASP A 185 -18.25 27.21 -0.87
CA ASP A 185 -19.02 27.29 -2.12
C ASP A 185 -18.23 27.96 -3.28
N ASN A 186 -17.07 28.56 -3.00
CA ASN A 186 -16.16 29.14 -3.98
C ASN A 186 -15.22 28.12 -4.67
N ALA A 187 -15.13 26.88 -4.17
CA ALA A 187 -14.27 25.83 -4.73
C ALA A 187 -14.82 25.20 -6.03
N SER A 188 -16.08 25.48 -6.40
CA SER A 188 -16.66 24.96 -7.64
C SER A 188 -15.88 25.48 -8.86
N VAL A 189 -15.40 24.56 -9.71
CA VAL A 189 -14.67 24.90 -10.94
C VAL A 189 -15.65 25.39 -12.01
N VAL A 190 -15.54 26.66 -12.40
CA VAL A 190 -16.37 27.31 -13.42
C VAL A 190 -15.49 27.77 -14.60
N SER A 191 -16.03 27.77 -15.81
CA SER A 191 -15.38 28.37 -16.98
C SER A 191 -15.62 29.87 -17.03
N TYR A 192 -14.58 30.68 -17.10
CA TYR A 192 -14.65 32.14 -17.23
C TYR A 192 -13.69 32.65 -18.32
N GLU A 193 -13.89 33.88 -18.78
CA GLU A 193 -13.01 34.54 -19.77
C GLU A 193 -11.91 35.31 -19.03
N ASP A 194 -10.65 35.02 -19.38
CA ASP A 194 -9.46 35.75 -18.94
C ASP A 194 -9.40 37.15 -19.55
N GLU A 195 -8.55 38.03 -19.02
CA GLU A 195 -8.32 39.40 -19.51
C GLU A 195 -7.94 39.44 -21.01
N LEU A 196 -7.30 38.37 -21.49
CA LEU A 196 -6.92 38.19 -22.88
C LEU A 196 -8.04 37.61 -23.77
N GLY A 197 -9.27 37.49 -23.26
CA GLY A 197 -10.42 36.94 -23.99
C GLY A 197 -10.35 35.43 -24.25
N ARG A 198 -9.54 34.69 -23.49
CA ARG A 198 -9.44 33.23 -23.58
C ARG A 198 -10.32 32.57 -22.52
N THR A 199 -11.01 31.50 -22.87
CA THR A 199 -11.79 30.72 -21.89
C THR A 199 -10.84 29.88 -21.02
N ARG A 200 -10.81 30.13 -19.71
CA ARG A 200 -10.08 29.36 -18.70
C ARG A 200 -11.05 28.66 -17.76
N ARG A 201 -10.63 27.53 -17.16
CA ARG A 201 -11.36 26.89 -16.06
C ARG A 201 -10.64 27.19 -14.75
N GLY A 202 -11.36 27.74 -13.79
CA GLY A 202 -10.81 28.12 -12.49
C GLY A 202 -11.90 28.18 -11.42
N THR A 203 -11.54 28.71 -10.26
CA THR A 203 -12.48 28.78 -9.13
C THR A 203 -13.52 29.88 -9.34
N ARG A 204 -14.66 29.79 -8.64
CA ARG A 204 -15.71 30.82 -8.72
C ARG A 204 -15.21 32.20 -8.26
N LYS A 205 -14.27 32.22 -7.31
CA LYS A 205 -13.58 33.44 -6.85
C LYS A 205 -12.74 34.07 -7.97
N GLU A 206 -11.98 33.25 -8.70
CA GLU A 206 -11.15 33.71 -9.83
C GLU A 206 -12.01 34.25 -10.98
N ALA A 207 -13.17 33.61 -11.23
CA ALA A 207 -14.16 34.11 -12.20
C ALA A 207 -14.75 35.48 -11.79
N ALA A 208 -14.99 35.70 -10.50
CA ALA A 208 -15.52 36.96 -9.99
C ALA A 208 -14.49 38.11 -10.05
N GLU A 209 -13.22 37.82 -9.77
CA GLU A 209 -12.09 38.75 -9.94
C GLU A 209 -11.96 39.18 -11.41
N ALA A 210 -11.95 38.23 -12.35
CA ALA A 210 -11.86 38.53 -13.79
C ALA A 210 -13.05 39.38 -14.28
N ALA A 211 -14.25 39.14 -13.75
CA ALA A 211 -15.43 39.94 -14.07
C ALA A 211 -15.33 41.39 -13.55
N ARG A 212 -14.76 41.59 -12.35
CA ARG A 212 -14.52 42.94 -11.79
C ARG A 212 -13.51 43.73 -12.61
N ILE A 213 -12.40 43.11 -13.00
CA ILE A 213 -11.36 43.76 -13.82
C ILE A 213 -11.96 44.21 -15.17
N LYS A 214 -12.76 43.36 -15.82
CA LYS A 214 -13.45 43.69 -17.08
C LYS A 214 -14.44 44.86 -16.92
N GLN A 215 -15.10 44.99 -15.76
CA GLN A 215 -15.98 46.12 -15.46
C GLN A 215 -15.18 47.42 -15.21
N GLU A 216 -14.09 47.35 -14.45
CA GLU A 216 -13.23 48.52 -14.14
C GLU A 216 -12.53 49.06 -15.41
N GLU A 217 -12.11 48.19 -16.33
CA GLU A 217 -11.61 48.60 -17.66
C GLU A 217 -12.69 49.23 -18.56
N GLY A 218 -13.94 48.80 -18.42
CA GLY A 218 -15.08 49.39 -19.11
C GLY A 218 -15.43 50.79 -18.57
N ASP A 219 -15.43 50.95 -17.26
CA ASP A 219 -15.81 52.19 -16.59
C ASP A 219 -14.74 53.28 -16.68
N THR A 220 -13.45 52.91 -16.71
CA THR A 220 -12.34 53.86 -16.93
C THR A 220 -12.35 54.46 -18.34
N ARG A 221 -12.86 53.73 -19.34
CA ARG A 221 -13.06 54.24 -20.72
C ARG A 221 -14.25 55.18 -20.85
N ILE A 222 -15.27 55.02 -20.00
CA ILE A 222 -16.51 55.81 -20.06
C ILE A 222 -16.42 57.08 -19.19
N ASN A 223 -15.71 57.04 -18.06
CA ASN A 223 -15.65 58.17 -17.13
C ASN A 223 -14.55 59.22 -17.44
N ALA A 224 -13.63 58.95 -18.37
CA ALA A 224 -12.66 59.95 -18.85
C ALA A 224 -13.23 60.90 -19.93
N ALA A 225 -14.37 60.56 -20.54
CA ALA A 225 -15.03 61.35 -21.57
C ALA A 225 -16.29 62.06 -21.05
N GLU A 226 -16.08 63.19 -20.37
CA GLU A 226 -16.91 64.40 -20.45
C GLU A 226 -18.44 64.22 -20.52
N ARG A 227 -19.14 64.15 -19.37
CA ARG A 227 -20.61 64.17 -19.26
C ARG A 227 -21.32 65.45 -19.76
N TRP A 228 -20.63 66.42 -20.35
CA TRP A 228 -21.20 67.75 -20.69
C TRP A 228 -20.76 68.35 -22.04
N ARG A 229 -20.10 67.58 -22.93
CA ARG A 229 -19.71 68.08 -24.27
C ARG A 229 -20.15 67.10 -25.36
N PRO A 230 -20.85 67.54 -26.42
CA PRO A 230 -21.13 66.68 -27.55
C PRO A 230 -19.81 66.31 -28.25
N ALA A 231 -19.64 65.01 -28.51
CA ALA A 231 -18.44 64.46 -29.13
C ALA A 231 -18.21 65.07 -30.52
N ARG A 232 -16.98 65.48 -30.80
CA ARG A 232 -16.56 65.93 -32.13
C ARG A 232 -16.67 64.75 -33.10
N PRO A 233 -17.20 64.93 -34.34
CA PRO A 233 -17.25 63.84 -35.30
C PRO A 233 -15.82 63.37 -35.65
N ASP A 234 -15.60 62.07 -35.55
CA ASP A 234 -14.26 61.46 -35.64
C ASP A 234 -13.65 61.54 -37.04
N ASN A 235 -14.48 61.71 -38.08
CA ASN A 235 -14.06 61.65 -39.49
C ASN A 235 -13.93 63.04 -40.13
N LEU A 236 -13.14 63.92 -39.52
CA LEU A 236 -12.84 65.23 -40.10
C LEU A 236 -11.56 65.12 -40.95
N ILE A 237 -11.71 65.06 -42.28
CA ILE A 237 -10.58 64.96 -43.21
C ILE A 237 -9.89 66.33 -43.28
N HIS A 238 -8.66 66.42 -42.79
CA HIS A 238 -7.84 67.62 -42.87
C HIS A 238 -6.68 67.45 -43.86
N GLY A 239 -6.49 68.42 -44.76
CA GLY A 239 -5.38 68.47 -45.71
C GLY A 239 -5.54 67.61 -46.98
N ALA A 240 -4.55 67.67 -47.87
CA ALA A 240 -4.50 66.86 -49.09
C ALA A 240 -4.18 65.40 -48.76
N THR A 241 -5.22 64.59 -48.56
CA THR A 241 -5.12 63.18 -48.18
C THR A 241 -5.32 62.27 -49.39
N VAL A 242 -4.33 61.42 -49.67
CA VAL A 242 -4.47 60.36 -50.68
C VAL A 242 -5.25 59.20 -50.05
N GLN A 243 -6.46 58.95 -50.54
CA GLN A 243 -7.29 57.83 -50.09
C GLN A 243 -6.72 56.50 -50.60
N ALA A 244 -5.71 55.96 -49.92
CA ALA A 244 -5.08 54.68 -50.29
C ALA A 244 -6.08 53.52 -50.37
N GLN A 245 -7.18 53.58 -49.60
CA GLN A 245 -8.24 52.57 -49.64
C GLN A 245 -9.08 52.59 -50.92
N ALA A 246 -9.04 53.67 -51.70
CA ALA A 246 -9.70 53.71 -53.02
C ALA A 246 -8.94 52.85 -54.06
N PHE A 247 -7.67 52.50 -53.80
CA PHE A 247 -6.82 51.74 -54.70
C PHE A 247 -6.30 50.47 -54.02
N ASN A 248 -7.20 49.50 -53.81
CA ASN A 248 -6.87 48.19 -53.24
C ASN A 248 -6.78 47.11 -54.35
N PRO A 249 -5.61 46.87 -54.97
CA PRO A 249 -5.47 45.82 -55.99
C PRO A 249 -5.74 44.41 -55.45
N SER A 250 -5.66 44.23 -54.12
CA SER A 250 -5.99 42.99 -53.42
C SER A 250 -7.49 42.71 -53.30
N ALA A 251 -8.36 43.70 -53.54
CA ALA A 251 -9.81 43.54 -53.45
C ALA A 251 -10.34 42.53 -54.49
N LEU A 252 -9.76 42.53 -55.69
CA LEU A 252 -10.09 41.55 -56.74
C LEU A 252 -9.64 40.14 -56.34
N ALA A 253 -8.46 40.00 -55.76
CA ALA A 253 -7.96 38.71 -55.26
C ALA A 253 -8.84 38.18 -54.10
N ALA A 254 -9.29 39.07 -53.21
CA ALA A 254 -10.21 38.73 -52.13
C ALA A 254 -11.57 38.26 -52.66
N GLN A 255 -12.11 38.91 -53.70
CA GLN A 255 -13.34 38.46 -54.38
C GLN A 255 -13.16 37.12 -55.10
N GLN A 256 -12.02 36.88 -55.73
CA GLN A 256 -11.72 35.59 -56.36
C GLN A 256 -11.61 34.47 -55.32
N MET A 257 -10.94 34.73 -54.18
CA MET A 257 -10.87 33.78 -53.08
C MET A 257 -12.23 33.50 -52.45
N SER A 258 -13.08 34.51 -52.27
CA SER A 258 -14.44 34.31 -51.74
C SER A 258 -15.33 33.53 -52.72
N TYR A 259 -15.18 33.78 -54.02
CA TYR A 259 -15.85 33.01 -55.08
C TYR A 259 -15.40 31.55 -55.10
N LEU A 260 -14.09 31.29 -54.98
CA LEU A 260 -13.55 29.93 -54.85
C LEU A 260 -14.03 29.22 -53.57
N ALA A 261 -14.11 29.94 -52.45
CA ALA A 261 -14.64 29.41 -51.19
C ALA A 261 -16.14 29.09 -51.27
N ALA A 262 -16.91 29.87 -52.04
CA ALA A 262 -18.32 29.61 -52.28
C ALA A 262 -18.56 28.40 -53.20
N ARG A 263 -17.65 28.16 -54.16
CA ARG A 263 -17.71 27.02 -55.08
C ARG A 263 -17.06 25.75 -54.55
N ARG A 264 -16.15 25.85 -53.58
CA ARG A 264 -15.56 24.69 -52.91
C ARG A 264 -16.64 24.02 -52.07
N ASP A 265 -16.87 22.74 -52.32
CA ASP A 265 -17.95 21.92 -51.76
C ASP A 265 -18.17 22.20 -50.28
N ARG A 266 -19.32 22.81 -49.96
CA ARG A 266 -19.85 22.88 -48.61
C ARG A 266 -20.46 21.52 -48.29
N SER A 267 -19.63 20.50 -48.10
CA SER A 267 -20.06 19.39 -47.27
C SER A 267 -20.46 20.01 -45.92
N PRO A 268 -21.69 19.84 -45.42
CA PRO A 268 -22.09 20.39 -44.15
C PRO A 268 -21.05 19.99 -43.11
N THR A 269 -20.35 20.96 -42.53
CA THR A 269 -19.60 20.79 -41.30
C THR A 269 -20.58 21.11 -40.19
N PRO A 270 -20.97 20.14 -39.34
CA PRO A 270 -20.21 18.94 -38.96
C PRO A 270 -20.39 17.76 -39.93
N PRO A 271 -19.32 16.97 -40.19
CA PRO A 271 -19.46 15.73 -40.94
C PRO A 271 -20.58 14.88 -40.33
N GLY A 272 -21.30 14.13 -41.16
CA GLY A 272 -22.27 13.13 -40.67
C GLY A 272 -21.64 12.23 -39.62
N GLU A 273 -22.44 11.56 -38.79
CA GLU A 273 -22.00 10.76 -37.64
C GLU A 273 -21.11 9.58 -38.09
N MET A 274 -19.84 9.88 -38.35
CA MET A 274 -18.83 8.91 -38.74
C MET A 274 -18.32 8.26 -37.47
N HIS A 275 -18.74 7.04 -37.26
CA HIS A 275 -18.37 6.26 -36.12
C HIS A 275 -17.05 5.50 -36.30
N TYR A 276 -16.37 5.19 -35.19
CA TYR A 276 -15.19 4.34 -35.18
C TYR A 276 -15.51 2.96 -35.78
N ASN A 277 -14.68 2.53 -36.72
CA ASN A 277 -14.74 1.21 -37.34
C ASN A 277 -13.58 0.36 -36.83
N PRO A 278 -13.86 -0.71 -36.06
CA PRO A 278 -12.80 -1.49 -35.44
C PRO A 278 -11.99 -2.29 -36.44
N ASP A 279 -12.57 -2.69 -37.57
CA ASP A 279 -11.84 -3.45 -38.61
C ASP A 279 -10.80 -2.61 -39.36
N ALA A 280 -10.87 -1.28 -39.26
CA ALA A 280 -9.95 -0.39 -39.96
C ALA A 280 -8.56 -0.32 -39.31
N GLU A 281 -8.44 -0.71 -38.04
CA GLU A 281 -7.18 -0.57 -37.28
C GLU A 281 -6.93 -1.75 -36.36
N VAL A 282 -5.67 -2.15 -36.23
CA VAL A 282 -5.25 -3.29 -35.38
C VAL A 282 -5.04 -2.85 -33.92
N ARG A 283 -5.97 -2.07 -33.36
CA ARG A 283 -5.97 -1.68 -31.94
C ARG A 283 -6.78 -2.62 -31.05
N ASN A 284 -7.54 -3.53 -31.65
CA ASN A 284 -8.49 -4.43 -30.98
C ASN A 284 -7.86 -5.63 -30.28
N ARG A 285 -6.52 -5.67 -30.10
CA ARG A 285 -5.82 -6.81 -29.48
C ARG A 285 -5.84 -6.79 -27.94
N GLY A 286 -6.46 -5.78 -27.33
CA GLY A 286 -6.60 -5.66 -25.87
C GLY A 286 -7.76 -6.48 -25.30
N THR A 287 -7.70 -6.76 -23.99
CA THR A 287 -8.83 -7.34 -23.24
C THR A 287 -9.90 -6.29 -22.98
N GLY A 288 -11.18 -6.66 -23.11
CA GLY A 288 -12.31 -5.76 -22.86
C GLY A 288 -12.72 -4.89 -24.05
N PHE A 289 -12.28 -5.26 -25.26
CA PHE A 289 -12.72 -4.59 -26.49
C PHE A 289 -14.13 -5.07 -26.90
N TYR A 290 -15.06 -4.13 -27.11
CA TYR A 290 -16.42 -4.39 -27.60
C TYR A 290 -16.63 -3.69 -28.95
N ALA A 291 -16.91 -4.47 -30.00
CA ALA A 291 -17.15 -3.96 -31.35
C ALA A 291 -18.62 -3.59 -31.55
N PHE A 292 -18.91 -2.30 -31.69
CA PHE A 292 -20.26 -1.86 -32.04
C PHE A 292 -20.61 -2.18 -33.49
N SER A 293 -21.90 -2.44 -33.73
CA SER A 293 -22.41 -2.57 -35.09
C SER A 293 -22.22 -1.29 -35.91
N LYS A 294 -22.17 -1.43 -37.23
CA LYS A 294 -22.18 -0.31 -38.19
C LYS A 294 -23.58 0.29 -38.30
N ASP A 295 -24.62 -0.51 -38.06
CA ASP A 295 -26.01 -0.05 -38.10
C ASP A 295 -26.32 0.77 -36.84
N GLU A 296 -26.80 2.00 -37.04
CA GLU A 296 -27.06 2.96 -35.95
C GLU A 296 -28.09 2.45 -34.94
N GLU A 297 -29.15 1.78 -35.39
CA GLU A 297 -30.19 1.27 -34.49
C GLU A 297 -29.66 0.14 -33.59
N VAL A 298 -28.87 -0.77 -34.17
CA VAL A 298 -28.28 -1.89 -33.43
C VAL A 298 -27.24 -1.36 -32.45
N ARG A 299 -26.40 -0.43 -32.90
CA ARG A 299 -25.43 0.26 -32.06
C ARG A 299 -26.08 1.00 -30.89
N ARG A 300 -27.20 1.70 -31.12
CA ARG A 300 -27.93 2.41 -30.06
C ARG A 300 -28.42 1.43 -28.99
N LYS A 301 -28.99 0.29 -29.40
CA LYS A 301 -29.40 -0.77 -28.47
C LYS A 301 -28.23 -1.35 -27.69
N GLN A 302 -27.09 -1.60 -28.35
CA GLN A 302 -25.86 -2.06 -27.69
C GLN A 302 -25.33 -1.03 -26.69
N MET A 303 -25.43 0.26 -27.00
CA MET A 303 -25.02 1.34 -26.12
C MET A 303 -25.94 1.46 -24.89
N GLU A 304 -27.25 1.29 -25.10
CA GLU A 304 -28.25 1.25 -24.03
C GLU A 304 -28.03 0.06 -23.09
N GLU A 305 -27.73 -1.12 -23.63
CA GLU A 305 -27.39 -2.32 -22.85
C GLU A 305 -26.12 -2.15 -22.02
N LEU A 306 -25.09 -1.51 -22.58
CA LEU A 306 -23.88 -1.20 -21.82
C LEU A 306 -24.12 -0.16 -20.72
N MET A 307 -24.99 0.81 -20.97
CA MET A 307 -25.37 1.82 -19.97
C MET A 307 -26.20 1.19 -18.84
N SER A 308 -27.16 0.32 -19.14
CA SER A 308 -27.94 -0.39 -18.12
C SER A 308 -27.05 -1.30 -17.27
N ALA A 309 -26.14 -2.06 -17.88
CA ALA A 309 -25.16 -2.86 -17.14
C ALA A 309 -24.27 -2.00 -16.23
N ARG A 310 -23.85 -0.82 -16.70
CA ARG A 310 -23.08 0.13 -15.88
C ARG A 310 -23.90 0.63 -14.70
N GLU A 311 -25.15 1.04 -14.91
CA GLU A 311 -26.04 1.49 -13.84
C GLU A 311 -26.28 0.40 -12.80
N GLU A 312 -26.47 -0.86 -13.21
CA GLU A 312 -26.62 -1.99 -12.29
C GLU A 312 -25.38 -2.19 -11.42
N THR A 313 -24.19 -2.21 -12.02
CA THR A 313 -22.93 -2.35 -11.25
C THR A 313 -22.68 -1.15 -10.33
N GLN A 314 -23.08 0.04 -10.75
CA GLN A 314 -22.97 1.24 -9.92
C GLN A 314 -23.92 1.17 -8.73
N ARG A 315 -25.20 0.83 -8.95
CA ARG A 315 -26.18 0.63 -7.89
C ARG A 315 -25.74 -0.44 -6.89
N GLU A 316 -25.17 -1.55 -7.35
CA GLU A 316 -24.66 -2.61 -6.46
C GLU A 316 -23.48 -2.11 -5.62
N ARG A 317 -22.56 -1.35 -6.22
CA ARG A 317 -21.42 -0.75 -5.51
C ARG A 317 -21.90 0.26 -4.46
N ASP A 318 -22.82 1.13 -4.82
CA ASP A 318 -23.37 2.15 -3.91
C ASP A 318 -24.12 1.48 -2.76
N ALA A 319 -24.99 0.50 -3.04
CA ALA A 319 -25.67 -0.28 -2.00
C ALA A 319 -24.70 -1.07 -1.10
N ARG A 320 -23.57 -1.55 -1.63
CA ARG A 320 -22.52 -2.17 -0.81
C ARG A 320 -21.81 -1.14 0.07
N GLN A 321 -21.55 0.07 -0.44
CA GLN A 321 -20.96 1.16 0.34
C GLN A 321 -21.90 1.65 1.43
N GLU A 322 -23.19 1.79 1.15
CA GLU A 322 -24.22 2.18 2.13
C GLU A 322 -24.33 1.18 3.28
N ARG A 323 -24.43 -0.12 2.97
CA ARG A 323 -24.42 -1.18 4.01
C ARG A 323 -23.15 -1.15 4.87
N LYS A 324 -22.00 -0.86 4.26
CA LYS A 324 -20.74 -0.72 4.99
C LYS A 324 -20.76 0.52 5.88
N ALA A 325 -21.24 1.65 5.37
CA ALA A 325 -21.35 2.89 6.12
C ALA A 325 -22.32 2.76 7.30
N GLU A 326 -23.44 2.08 7.12
CA GLU A 326 -24.40 1.77 8.20
C GLU A 326 -23.74 0.91 9.29
N ARG A 327 -23.03 -0.15 8.89
CA ARG A 327 -22.28 -1.01 9.84
C ARG A 327 -21.24 -0.21 10.62
N GLU A 328 -20.53 0.72 9.98
CA GLU A 328 -19.55 1.57 10.66
C GLU A 328 -20.23 2.58 11.59
N ARG A 329 -21.35 3.19 11.21
CA ARG A 329 -22.12 4.07 12.11
C ARG A 329 -22.56 3.35 13.39
N VAL A 330 -23.09 2.14 13.26
CA VAL A 330 -23.50 1.32 14.43
C VAL A 330 -22.29 0.99 15.31
N LYS A 331 -21.14 0.69 14.72
CA LYS A 331 -19.89 0.45 15.48
C LYS A 331 -19.41 1.71 16.18
N ASP A 332 -19.48 2.86 15.54
CA ASP A 332 -19.04 4.14 16.12
C ASP A 332 -19.95 4.56 17.27
N GLU A 333 -21.26 4.36 17.17
CA GLU A 333 -22.20 4.55 18.28
C GLU A 333 -21.87 3.62 19.46
N ARG A 334 -21.54 2.35 19.18
CA ARG A 334 -21.13 1.39 20.21
C ARG A 334 -19.81 1.81 20.86
N ARG A 335 -18.84 2.30 20.08
CA ARG A 335 -17.56 2.82 20.57
C ARG A 335 -17.76 4.02 21.49
N LYS A 336 -18.58 5.00 21.08
CA LYS A 336 -18.94 6.17 21.90
C LYS A 336 -19.52 5.76 23.26
N LYS A 337 -20.49 4.82 23.26
CA LYS A 337 -21.08 4.30 24.51
C LYS A 337 -20.04 3.60 25.40
N ILE A 338 -19.13 2.82 24.81
CA ILE A 338 -18.04 2.17 25.57
C ILE A 338 -17.10 3.22 26.17
N ASP A 339 -16.76 4.26 25.43
CA ASP A 339 -15.88 5.32 25.91
C ASP A 339 -16.54 6.13 27.03
N GLU A 340 -17.85 6.41 26.95
CA GLU A 340 -18.62 7.00 28.05
C GLU A 340 -18.63 6.11 29.31
N LEU A 341 -18.77 4.79 29.16
CA LEU A 341 -18.70 3.87 30.29
C LEU A 341 -17.28 3.82 30.88
N ARG A 342 -16.25 3.90 30.04
CA ARG A 342 -14.85 3.95 30.46
C ARG A 342 -14.52 5.24 31.20
N THR A 343 -15.01 6.40 30.73
CA THR A 343 -14.79 7.67 31.42
C THR A 343 -15.51 7.71 32.77
N LYS A 344 -16.75 7.23 32.84
CA LYS A 344 -17.48 7.05 34.11
C LYS A 344 -16.74 6.15 35.09
N ARG A 345 -16.30 4.97 34.64
CA ARG A 345 -15.52 4.03 35.46
C ARG A 345 -14.21 4.66 35.95
N ARG A 346 -13.50 5.39 35.07
CA ARG A 346 -12.28 6.12 35.46
C ARG A 346 -12.57 7.18 36.52
N ALA A 347 -13.65 7.95 36.37
CA ALA A 347 -14.07 8.95 37.34
C ALA A 347 -14.45 8.31 38.70
N GLU A 348 -15.18 7.20 38.69
CA GLU A 348 -15.51 6.45 39.91
C GLU A 348 -14.27 5.89 40.60
N THR A 349 -13.33 5.30 39.86
CA THR A 349 -12.06 4.83 40.43
C THR A 349 -11.21 5.96 40.99
N PHE A 350 -11.24 7.14 40.34
CA PHE A 350 -10.56 8.33 40.82
C PHE A 350 -11.18 8.84 42.13
N LEU A 351 -12.52 8.91 42.20
CA LEU A 351 -13.24 9.32 43.41
C LEU A 351 -13.05 8.32 44.57
N ALA A 352 -13.08 7.02 44.29
CA ALA A 352 -12.79 5.99 45.28
C ALA A 352 -11.35 6.09 45.81
N GLY A 353 -10.38 6.35 44.93
CA GLY A 353 -8.98 6.58 45.31
C GLY A 353 -8.76 7.87 46.10
N LEU A 354 -9.59 8.90 45.90
CA LEU A 354 -9.55 10.15 46.67
C LEU A 354 -10.09 9.96 48.10
N GLY A 355 -11.09 9.09 48.29
CA GLY A 355 -11.61 8.71 49.60
C GLY A 355 -10.57 7.97 50.47
N ASP A 356 -9.72 7.15 49.84
CA ASP A 356 -8.65 6.41 50.51
C ASP A 356 -7.50 7.33 50.97
N LEU A 357 -7.20 8.38 50.20
CA LEU A 357 -6.23 9.42 50.60
C LEU A 357 -6.73 10.27 51.78
N GLY A 358 -8.04 10.48 51.92
CA GLY A 358 -8.63 11.16 53.08
C GLY A 358 -8.55 10.34 54.37
N ALA A 359 -8.59 9.01 54.29
CA ALA A 359 -8.41 8.12 55.44
C ALA A 359 -6.93 8.06 55.90
N LEU A 360 -5.99 8.15 54.96
CA LEU A 360 -4.55 8.20 55.25
C LEU A 360 -4.10 9.52 55.91
N THR A 361 -4.76 10.65 55.63
CA THR A 361 -4.45 11.93 56.30
C THR A 361 -5.08 12.04 57.69
N ALA A 362 -6.27 11.47 57.89
CA ALA A 362 -6.92 11.42 59.21
C ALA A 362 -6.12 10.57 60.22
N ASN A 363 -5.57 9.43 59.80
CA ASN A 363 -4.75 8.57 60.67
C ASN A 363 -3.36 9.14 61.01
N ARG A 364 -2.91 10.19 60.31
CA ARG A 364 -1.62 10.85 60.60
C ARG A 364 -1.73 11.95 61.65
N VAL A 365 -2.93 12.49 61.89
CA VAL A 365 -3.16 13.53 62.89
C VAL A 365 -3.39 12.96 64.29
N GLU A 366 -3.87 11.71 64.42
CA GLU A 366 -4.01 11.05 65.73
C GLU A 366 -2.72 10.38 66.25
N ALA A 367 -1.66 10.31 65.45
CA ALA A 367 -0.38 9.70 65.87
C ALA A 367 0.61 10.67 66.54
N ASP A 368 0.28 11.97 66.58
CA ASP A 368 1.13 13.05 67.14
C ASP A 368 0.44 13.85 68.28
N ALA A 369 -0.60 13.27 68.91
CA ALA A 369 -1.28 13.85 70.08
C ALA A 369 -0.96 13.11 71.39
#